data_AF-A0A0H2R3C3-F1
#
_entry.id   AF-A0A0H2R3C3-F1
#
_cell.length_a   1.000
_cell.length_b   1.000
_cell.length_c   1.000
_cell.angle_alpha   90.00
_cell.angle_beta   90.00
_cell.angle_gamma   90.00
#
_symmetry.space_group_name_H-M   'P 1'
#
loop_
_entity.id
_entity.type
_entity.pdbx_description
1 polymer ?
#
loop_
_entity_poly.entity_id
_entity_poly.type
_entity_poly.pdbx_seq_one_letter_code
_entity_poly.pdbx_strand_id
1 'polypeptide(L)'
;MTSKDVNRITRCITNNCLVGEEAIANTEALDCLLGLSVPSNFLEPPDIAQSIVYPSQLVTPPRSLPLLTPSPLSINVPISPAPSINWQDVSTAVREAGDAIVQYLQDIEGARTTEDVQPMFDRNFKYVRSKVYKQLTPEQILLEWVKTNTDHLSPFREFALCRALCLQGFQDESMDLETRAGFFSEMIFRGVTFHSDFLRDKLRRKVVFRSLSDWTTTMQTVGAQVNKTGKELEHYFCITAAYGGAPCNTRHTKHASKYWDAAARWVTFIDEYKQRNRKPSFQETLKFFKSKNMKPLMFSIGDLMQMLIIGEYFFLYPSDEEFLRFFLDVGKGAYNGFRDLKLEQPVNEETGAYRTTKEFALNARVKTAKTLYDYVRSKLASLDKLYLLPDMLHFEHLLCKICRLVTKGPLTYLPFKKYMKVRGQATTGSSGSKGKGKDVEDSDIEYEEESGMEEEDALDE
;
A
#
# COMPACT_ATOMS: atom_id res chain seq x y z
N MET A 1 14.90 40.36 -29.04
CA MET A 1 16.08 39.67 -28.44
C MET A 1 17.19 39.62 -29.47
N THR A 2 18.37 40.14 -29.16
CA THR A 2 19.50 40.16 -30.09
C THR A 2 20.29 38.84 -30.02
N SER A 3 21.09 38.55 -31.04
CA SER A 3 22.01 37.40 -31.03
C SER A 3 23.00 37.44 -29.84
N LYS A 4 23.31 38.65 -29.34
CA LYS A 4 24.16 38.84 -28.17
C LYS A 4 23.46 38.43 -26.86
N ASP A 5 22.14 38.61 -26.78
CA ASP A 5 21.32 38.21 -25.62
C ASP A 5 21.15 36.68 -25.57
N VAL A 6 20.89 36.06 -26.73
CA VAL A 6 20.80 34.59 -26.86
C VAL A 6 22.11 33.94 -26.43
N ASN A 7 23.25 34.44 -26.93
CA ASN A 7 24.56 33.91 -26.57
C ASN A 7 24.90 34.07 -25.08
N ARG A 8 24.40 35.13 -24.43
CA ARG A 8 24.59 35.35 -22.99
C ARG A 8 23.74 34.38 -22.16
N ILE A 9 22.48 34.16 -22.56
CA ILE A 9 21.55 33.21 -21.92
C ILE A 9 22.07 31.78 -22.07
N THR A 10 22.48 31.37 -23.28
CA THR A 10 23.07 30.05 -23.52
C THR A 10 24.32 29.84 -22.67
N ARG A 11 25.18 30.86 -22.51
CA ARG A 11 26.39 30.76 -21.69
C ARG A 11 26.08 30.64 -20.19
N CYS A 12 25.04 31.31 -19.69
CA CYS A 12 24.54 31.14 -18.32
C CYS A 12 23.93 29.74 -18.07
N ILE A 13 23.20 29.19 -19.05
CA ILE A 13 22.60 27.85 -18.94
C ILE A 13 23.67 26.76 -18.99
N THR A 14 24.71 26.93 -19.83
CA THR A 14 25.69 25.87 -20.09
C THR A 14 26.77 25.78 -19.01
N ASN A 15 27.03 26.85 -18.25
CA ASN A 15 28.16 26.91 -17.30
C ASN A 15 27.79 26.72 -15.81
N ASN A 16 26.53 26.56 -15.43
CA ASN A 16 26.14 26.48 -14.01
C ASN A 16 25.99 25.03 -13.50
N CYS A 17 27.09 24.48 -12.97
CA CYS A 17 27.06 23.64 -11.77
C CYS A 17 27.32 24.56 -10.57
N LEU A 18 26.30 25.22 -10.03
CA LEU A 18 26.43 26.03 -8.82
C LEU A 18 25.39 25.63 -7.77
N VAL A 19 25.86 25.44 -6.54
CA VAL A 19 25.07 25.22 -5.33
C VAL A 19 25.18 26.49 -4.48
N GLY A 20 24.05 27.04 -4.02
CA GLY A 20 24.00 28.17 -3.09
C GLY A 20 23.32 29.43 -3.62
N GLU A 21 23.36 30.51 -2.81
CA GLU A 21 22.64 31.78 -2.99
C GLU A 21 22.89 32.48 -4.34
N GLU A 22 24.00 32.18 -5.00
CA GLU A 22 24.37 32.72 -6.32
C GLU A 22 23.48 32.20 -7.47
N ALA A 23 22.82 31.05 -7.29
CA ALA A 23 21.84 30.52 -8.24
C ALA A 23 20.51 31.30 -8.21
N ILE A 24 20.14 31.84 -7.05
CA ILE A 24 18.88 32.57 -6.85
C ILE A 24 18.97 33.95 -7.53
N ALA A 25 20.07 34.68 -7.30
CA ALA A 25 20.30 35.99 -7.92
C ALA A 25 20.34 35.93 -9.46
N ASN A 26 20.88 34.83 -10.03
CA ASN A 26 20.92 34.63 -11.48
C ASN A 26 19.55 34.24 -12.07
N THR A 27 18.68 33.61 -11.28
CA THR A 27 17.30 33.27 -11.69
C THR A 27 16.42 34.51 -11.68
N GLU A 28 16.56 35.37 -10.68
CA GLU A 28 15.86 36.68 -10.61
C GLU A 28 16.27 37.63 -11.73
N ALA A 29 17.55 37.61 -12.13
CA ALA A 29 18.04 38.37 -13.29
C ALA A 29 17.45 37.88 -14.62
N LEU A 30 17.14 36.57 -14.72
CA LEU A 30 16.50 35.94 -15.88
C LEU A 30 15.02 36.31 -15.96
N ASP A 31 14.31 36.34 -14.84
CA ASP A 31 12.91 36.78 -14.76
C ASP A 31 12.76 38.27 -15.11
N CYS A 32 13.69 39.13 -14.69
CA CYS A 32 13.73 40.54 -15.10
C CYS A 32 13.92 40.73 -16.62
N LEU A 33 14.69 39.85 -17.27
CA LEU A 33 14.93 39.91 -18.73
C LEU A 33 13.71 39.44 -19.53
N LEU A 34 12.91 38.52 -18.99
CA LEU A 34 11.70 37.99 -19.62
C LEU A 34 10.46 38.89 -19.39
N GLY A 35 10.51 39.77 -18.39
CA GLY A 35 9.42 40.69 -18.02
C GLY A 35 9.33 42.00 -18.82
N LEU A 36 10.25 42.28 -19.74
CA LEU A 36 10.23 43.51 -20.54
C LEU A 36 9.82 43.21 -21.99
N SER A 37 8.52 43.35 -22.31
CA SER A 37 7.96 43.96 -23.54
C SER A 37 6.56 43.40 -23.90
N VAL A 38 5.48 44.06 -23.46
CA VAL A 38 4.23 44.14 -24.26
C VAL A 38 3.69 45.57 -24.11
N PRO A 39 3.67 46.40 -25.17
CA PRO A 39 3.02 47.70 -25.11
C PRO A 39 1.50 47.49 -25.22
N SER A 40 0.78 47.96 -24.20
CA SER A 40 -0.67 48.16 -24.26
C SER A 40 -0.95 49.45 -25.04
N ASN A 41 -1.62 49.35 -26.20
CA ASN A 41 -2.56 50.31 -26.80
C ASN A 41 -2.56 50.14 -28.34
N PHE A 42 -3.72 49.83 -28.93
CA PHE A 42 -4.38 50.57 -30.03
C PHE A 42 -5.56 49.78 -30.65
N LEU A 43 -6.76 50.36 -30.49
CA LEU A 43 -7.96 50.40 -31.36
C LEU A 43 -8.76 49.13 -31.78
N GLU A 44 -10.08 49.21 -31.54
CA GLU A 44 -11.17 48.48 -32.21
C GLU A 44 -11.39 48.95 -33.70
N PRO A 45 -12.40 48.47 -34.45
CA PRO A 45 -12.34 47.39 -35.44
C PRO A 45 -12.63 47.88 -36.89
N PRO A 46 -12.71 46.96 -37.89
CA PRO A 46 -14.06 46.70 -38.42
C PRO A 46 -14.34 45.25 -38.86
N ASP A 47 -15.64 45.00 -39.03
CA ASP A 47 -16.32 43.83 -39.62
C ASP A 47 -15.61 43.19 -40.82
N ILE A 48 -15.61 41.85 -40.86
CA ILE A 48 -16.04 41.04 -42.02
C ILE A 48 -16.24 39.58 -41.55
N ALA A 49 -17.39 39.03 -41.93
CA ALA A 49 -17.80 37.64 -41.71
C ALA A 49 -16.85 36.62 -42.36
N GLN A 50 -16.59 35.50 -41.67
CA GLN A 50 -16.89 34.12 -42.12
C GLN A 50 -16.23 33.07 -41.20
N SER A 51 -17.09 32.13 -40.75
CA SER A 51 -16.85 30.74 -40.37
C SER A 51 -15.40 30.21 -40.35
N ILE A 52 -14.94 29.75 -39.18
CA ILE A 52 -14.52 28.36 -38.89
C ILE A 52 -14.30 28.24 -37.37
N VAL A 53 -14.96 27.27 -36.75
CA VAL A 53 -14.87 26.95 -35.33
C VAL A 53 -13.64 26.06 -35.08
N TYR A 54 -12.69 26.54 -34.27
CA TYR A 54 -11.72 25.71 -33.57
C TYR A 54 -11.69 26.12 -32.09
N PRO A 55 -11.87 25.21 -31.12
CA PRO A 55 -11.64 25.53 -29.74
C PRO A 55 -10.13 25.55 -29.46
N SER A 56 -9.57 26.74 -29.34
CA SER A 56 -8.24 26.98 -28.77
C SER A 56 -8.25 26.61 -27.29
N GLN A 57 -7.70 25.45 -26.94
CA GLN A 57 -7.30 25.19 -25.56
C GLN A 57 -5.99 25.93 -25.27
N LEU A 58 -6.10 26.99 -24.46
CA LEU A 58 -4.98 27.64 -23.79
C LEU A 58 -4.23 26.60 -22.97
N VAL A 59 -3.03 26.24 -23.43
CA VAL A 59 -2.05 25.48 -22.65
C VAL A 59 -1.53 26.41 -21.56
N THR A 60 -2.13 26.35 -20.38
CA THR A 60 -1.53 26.90 -19.17
C THR A 60 -0.21 26.17 -18.89
N PRO A 61 0.88 26.88 -18.56
CA PRO A 61 2.13 26.24 -18.16
C PRO A 61 1.90 25.42 -16.89
N PRO A 62 2.66 24.33 -16.68
CA PRO A 62 2.48 23.45 -15.53
C PRO A 62 2.78 24.25 -14.26
N ARG A 63 1.72 24.53 -13.47
CA ARG A 63 1.89 24.93 -12.08
C ARG A 63 2.77 23.87 -11.42
N SER A 64 3.89 24.30 -10.85
CA SER A 64 4.61 23.55 -9.83
C SER A 64 3.60 23.19 -8.75
N LEU A 65 3.18 21.92 -8.74
CA LEU A 65 2.33 21.39 -7.69
C LEU A 65 3.12 21.48 -6.38
N PRO A 66 2.52 21.92 -5.27
CA PRO A 66 3.18 21.85 -3.97
C PRO A 66 3.59 20.41 -3.71
N LEU A 67 4.72 20.21 -3.01
CA LEU A 67 5.03 18.91 -2.44
C LEU A 67 3.75 18.40 -1.78
N LEU A 68 3.29 17.22 -2.21
CA LEU A 68 2.24 16.48 -1.54
C LEU A 68 2.82 16.05 -0.18
N THR A 69 2.95 16.98 0.77
CA THR A 69 2.69 16.66 2.15
C THR A 69 1.17 16.55 2.18
N PRO A 70 0.57 15.33 2.14
CA PRO A 70 -0.83 15.24 2.49
C PRO A 70 -0.92 15.91 3.85
N SER A 71 -1.59 17.07 3.93
CA SER A 71 -2.08 17.58 5.21
C SER A 71 -2.65 16.35 5.89
N PRO A 72 -2.19 16.00 7.11
CA PRO A 72 -2.70 14.83 7.79
C PRO A 72 -4.21 14.99 7.71
N LEU A 73 -4.86 14.13 6.91
CA LEU A 73 -6.30 14.06 6.89
C LEU A 73 -6.62 14.01 8.36
N SER A 74 -7.33 15.03 8.85
CA SER A 74 -7.75 15.07 10.25
C SER A 74 -8.78 13.97 10.35
N ILE A 75 -8.27 12.74 10.42
CA ILE A 75 -9.00 11.53 10.66
C ILE A 75 -9.44 11.74 12.09
N ASN A 76 -10.58 12.42 12.24
CA ASN A 76 -11.35 12.49 13.47
C ASN A 76 -11.95 11.10 13.73
N VAL A 77 -11.14 10.04 13.64
CA VAL A 77 -11.49 8.76 14.21
C VAL A 77 -11.34 8.99 15.71
N PRO A 78 -12.43 8.83 16.49
CA PRO A 78 -12.36 8.93 17.93
C PRO A 78 -11.29 7.96 18.41
N ILE A 79 -10.17 8.50 18.89
CA ILE A 79 -9.10 7.67 19.41
C ILE A 79 -9.60 7.14 20.75
N SER A 80 -10.00 5.87 20.76
CA SER A 80 -10.41 5.22 21.99
C SER A 80 -9.26 5.31 23.02
N PRO A 81 -9.55 5.66 24.28
CA PRO A 81 -8.51 5.78 25.31
C PRO A 81 -7.77 4.45 25.46
N ALA A 82 -6.47 4.54 25.78
CA ALA A 82 -5.67 3.35 26.02
C ALA A 82 -6.26 2.55 27.21
N PRO A 83 -6.40 1.22 27.10
CA PRO A 83 -6.92 0.41 28.20
C PRO A 83 -5.95 0.38 29.37
N SER A 84 -6.48 0.43 30.60
CA SER A 84 -5.71 0.22 31.83
C SER A 84 -5.46 -1.28 32.04
N ILE A 85 -4.28 -1.77 31.67
CA ILE A 85 -3.92 -3.19 31.81
C ILE A 85 -2.78 -3.32 32.83
N ASN A 86 -2.87 -4.34 33.70
CA ASN A 86 -1.74 -4.75 34.53
C ASN A 86 -0.71 -5.49 33.66
N TRP A 87 0.37 -4.79 33.28
CA TRP A 87 1.39 -5.33 32.38
C TRP A 87 2.23 -6.47 32.99
N GLN A 88 2.10 -6.73 34.29
CA GLN A 88 2.73 -7.88 34.94
C GLN A 88 2.15 -9.22 34.45
N ASP A 89 0.85 -9.23 34.12
CA ASP A 89 0.12 -10.43 33.67
C ASP A 89 0.29 -10.72 32.17
N VAL A 90 0.89 -9.79 31.42
CA VAL A 90 1.16 -9.95 29.99
C VAL A 90 2.42 -10.80 29.80
N SER A 91 2.34 -11.80 28.92
CA SER A 91 3.46 -12.69 28.66
C SER A 91 4.70 -11.91 28.17
N THR A 92 5.89 -12.35 28.58
CA THR A 92 7.15 -11.72 28.16
C THR A 92 7.27 -11.63 26.64
N ALA A 93 6.81 -12.65 25.91
CA ALA A 93 6.85 -12.64 24.45
C ALA A 93 5.98 -11.52 23.82
N VAL A 94 4.80 -11.26 24.38
CA VAL A 94 3.95 -10.16 23.90
C VAL A 94 4.60 -8.81 24.20
N ARG A 95 5.21 -8.64 25.38
CA ARG A 95 5.92 -7.40 25.73
C ARG A 95 7.11 -7.14 24.81
N GLU A 96 7.97 -8.13 24.60
CA GLU A 96 9.15 -8.00 23.74
C GLU A 96 8.77 -7.73 22.27
N ALA A 97 7.76 -8.43 21.75
CA ALA A 97 7.24 -8.17 20.40
C ALA A 97 6.64 -6.76 20.31
N GLY A 98 5.88 -6.35 21.33
CA GLY A 98 5.30 -5.01 21.41
C GLY A 98 6.37 -3.91 21.44
N ASP A 99 7.42 -4.06 22.24
CA ASP A 99 8.52 -3.10 22.33
C ASP A 99 9.27 -3.00 20.98
N ALA A 100 9.50 -4.12 20.30
CA ALA A 100 10.09 -4.13 18.96
C ALA A 100 9.22 -3.41 17.93
N ILE A 101 7.89 -3.56 18.03
CA ILE A 101 6.92 -2.85 17.18
C ILE A 101 6.92 -1.35 17.46
N VAL A 102 6.92 -0.94 18.74
CA VAL A 102 6.94 0.48 19.12
C VAL A 102 8.21 1.15 18.60
N GLN A 103 9.37 0.51 18.80
CA GLN A 103 10.64 1.01 18.27
C GLN A 103 10.60 1.13 16.74
N TYR A 104 10.07 0.10 16.05
CA TYR A 104 9.91 0.12 14.60
C TYR A 104 9.07 1.31 14.12
N LEU A 105 7.94 1.58 14.76
CA LEU A 105 7.07 2.71 14.41
C LEU A 105 7.77 4.06 14.65
N GLN A 106 8.49 4.21 15.76
CA GLN A 106 9.24 5.43 16.07
C GLN A 106 10.38 5.69 15.07
N ASP A 107 11.11 4.65 14.68
CA ASP A 107 12.22 4.78 13.72
C ASP A 107 11.71 5.20 12.34
N ILE A 108 10.62 4.58 11.86
CA ILE A 108 10.03 4.92 10.57
C ILE A 108 9.44 6.32 10.58
N GLU A 109 8.78 6.71 11.67
CA GLU A 109 8.28 8.06 11.86
C GLU A 109 9.42 9.10 11.84
N GLY A 110 10.47 8.90 12.64
CA GLY A 110 11.62 9.82 12.69
C GLY A 110 12.33 9.95 11.35
N ALA A 111 12.33 8.89 10.54
CA ALA A 111 12.85 8.96 9.18
C ALA A 111 11.99 9.81 8.24
N ARG A 112 10.68 9.93 8.47
CA ARG A 112 9.78 10.69 7.58
C ARG A 112 9.91 12.20 7.72
N THR A 113 10.34 12.70 8.89
CA THR A 113 10.44 14.13 9.16
C THR A 113 11.71 14.77 8.62
N THR A 114 12.68 13.97 8.17
CA THR A 114 13.89 14.49 7.50
C THR A 114 13.57 14.78 6.03
N GLU A 115 13.41 16.06 5.69
CA GLU A 115 13.06 16.54 4.34
C GLU A 115 14.12 16.22 3.26
N ASP A 116 15.32 15.82 3.66
CA ASP A 116 16.52 15.81 2.78
C ASP A 116 16.78 14.52 1.99
N VAL A 117 15.91 13.50 2.03
CA VAL A 117 16.19 12.25 1.30
C VAL A 117 15.46 12.21 -0.04
N GLN A 118 16.14 12.70 -1.08
CA GLN A 118 15.79 12.44 -2.48
C GLN A 118 15.65 10.93 -2.70
N PRO A 119 14.57 10.44 -3.34
CA PRO A 119 14.38 9.01 -3.56
C PRO A 119 15.54 8.43 -4.39
N MET A 120 16.41 7.66 -3.73
CA MET A 120 17.65 7.14 -4.33
C MET A 120 17.47 5.86 -5.17
N PHE A 121 16.23 5.44 -5.43
CA PHE A 121 15.92 4.20 -6.14
C PHE A 121 15.35 4.47 -7.55
N ASP A 122 16.02 3.94 -8.57
CA ASP A 122 15.48 3.81 -9.93
C ASP A 122 14.36 2.74 -9.97
N ARG A 123 13.36 2.96 -10.84
CA ARG A 123 12.13 2.15 -11.05
C ARG A 123 12.37 0.65 -11.19
N ASN A 124 13.58 0.25 -11.56
CA ASN A 124 13.93 -1.14 -11.83
C ASN A 124 14.43 -1.93 -10.62
N PHE A 125 14.45 -1.35 -9.41
CA PHE A 125 14.80 -2.06 -8.17
C PHE A 125 16.10 -2.87 -8.24
N LYS A 126 17.00 -2.56 -9.17
CA LYS A 126 18.32 -3.18 -9.19
C LYS A 126 19.04 -2.62 -7.98
N TYR A 127 19.23 -3.50 -7.00
CA TYR A 127 19.95 -3.25 -5.77
C TYR A 127 21.40 -2.89 -6.11
N VAL A 128 21.68 -1.63 -6.46
CA VAL A 128 23.04 -1.15 -6.75
C VAL A 128 23.74 -0.92 -5.41
N ARG A 129 24.11 -2.03 -4.77
CA ARG A 129 24.82 -2.09 -3.49
C ARG A 129 26.18 -1.36 -3.50
N SER A 130 26.72 -1.04 -4.69
CA SER A 130 28.17 -0.89 -4.86
C SER A 130 28.74 0.51 -4.67
N LYS A 131 27.93 1.58 -4.64
CA LYS A 131 28.48 2.96 -4.50
C LYS A 131 27.84 3.83 -3.40
N VAL A 132 26.52 3.83 -3.27
CA VAL A 132 25.80 4.71 -2.31
C VAL A 132 25.71 4.10 -0.90
N TYR A 133 25.55 2.78 -0.81
CA TYR A 133 25.20 2.11 0.45
C TYR A 133 26.38 1.79 1.38
N LYS A 134 27.63 2.04 0.98
CA LYS A 134 28.79 1.78 1.87
C LYS A 134 28.78 2.67 3.12
N GLN A 135 28.06 3.79 3.10
CA GLN A 135 28.03 4.77 4.18
C GLN A 135 26.77 4.69 5.04
N LEU A 136 25.74 3.94 4.62
CA LEU A 136 24.47 3.85 5.34
C LEU A 136 24.47 2.68 6.32
N THR A 137 23.96 2.90 7.53
CA THR A 137 23.73 1.81 8.49
C THR A 137 22.59 0.90 7.99
N PRO A 138 22.50 -0.36 8.44
CA PRO A 138 21.38 -1.24 8.12
C PRO A 138 20.00 -0.63 8.36
N GLU A 139 19.87 0.18 9.41
CA GLU A 139 18.66 0.91 9.75
C GLU A 139 18.35 1.96 8.68
N GLN A 140 19.33 2.78 8.29
CA GLN A 140 19.14 3.79 7.24
C GLN A 140 18.74 3.16 5.89
N ILE A 141 19.32 2.00 5.55
CA ILE A 141 18.93 1.25 4.35
C ILE A 141 17.48 0.79 4.43
N LEU A 142 17.05 0.27 5.58
CA LEU A 142 15.68 -0.16 5.79
C LEU A 142 14.69 1.01 5.71
N LEU A 143 15.02 2.12 6.36
CA LEU A 143 14.19 3.34 6.35
C LEU A 143 14.00 3.84 4.91
N GLU A 144 15.07 3.87 4.13
CA GLU A 144 15.02 4.32 2.73
C GLU A 144 14.26 3.33 1.83
N TRP A 145 14.37 2.04 2.13
CA TRP A 145 13.57 1.03 1.45
C TRP A 145 12.07 1.18 1.74
N VAL A 146 11.69 1.48 2.99
CA VAL A 146 10.28 1.73 3.35
C VAL A 146 9.76 3.03 2.71
N LYS A 147 10.55 4.11 2.73
CA LYS A 147 10.22 5.40 2.11
C LYS A 147 9.92 5.28 0.62
N THR A 148 10.70 4.48 -0.09
CA THR A 148 10.53 4.30 -1.55
C THR A 148 9.50 3.26 -1.94
N ASN A 149 9.05 2.43 -0.98
CA ASN A 149 8.07 1.37 -1.20
C ASN A 149 6.85 1.51 -0.28
N THR A 150 6.29 2.72 -0.19
CA THR A 150 5.24 3.03 0.78
C THR A 150 4.03 2.09 0.68
N ASP A 151 3.58 1.73 -0.53
CA ASP A 151 2.44 0.81 -0.71
C ASP A 151 2.72 -0.60 -0.15
N HIS A 152 3.96 -1.05 -0.26
CA HIS A 152 4.35 -2.41 0.06
C HIS A 152 4.88 -2.57 1.47
N LEU A 153 5.51 -1.55 2.05
CA LEU A 153 6.31 -1.68 3.27
C LEU A 153 5.95 -0.65 4.35
N SER A 154 5.30 0.47 4.01
CA SER A 154 4.92 1.45 5.03
C SER A 154 3.93 0.82 6.01
N PRO A 155 4.18 0.89 7.33
CA PRO A 155 3.19 0.48 8.32
C PRO A 155 2.02 1.47 8.38
N PHE A 156 2.22 2.70 7.89
CA PHE A 156 1.20 3.73 7.90
C PHE A 156 0.39 3.68 6.61
N ARG A 157 -0.73 2.96 6.69
CA ARG A 157 -1.64 2.67 5.57
C ARG A 157 -2.07 3.92 4.80
N GLU A 158 -2.51 4.97 5.50
CA GLU A 158 -3.04 6.18 4.85
C GLU A 158 -1.97 6.98 4.10
N PHE A 159 -0.69 6.76 4.42
CA PHE A 159 0.43 7.39 3.73
C PHE A 159 1.02 6.51 2.61
N ALA A 160 0.43 5.34 2.34
CA ALA A 160 0.76 4.60 1.12
C ALA A 160 0.37 5.45 -0.10
N LEU A 161 1.34 5.78 -0.97
CA LEU A 161 1.16 6.62 -2.14
C LEU A 161 -0.14 6.33 -2.92
N CYS A 162 -0.36 5.08 -3.33
CA CYS A 162 -1.54 4.75 -4.12
C CYS A 162 -2.85 4.93 -3.33
N ARG A 163 -2.83 4.71 -2.01
CA ARG A 163 -4.00 4.97 -1.15
C ARG A 163 -4.26 6.46 -0.99
N ALA A 164 -3.23 7.24 -0.71
CA ALA A 164 -3.33 8.70 -0.57
C ALA A 164 -3.90 9.34 -1.85
N LEU A 165 -3.43 8.90 -3.02
CA LEU A 165 -3.94 9.36 -4.31
C LEU A 165 -5.42 8.99 -4.53
N CYS A 166 -5.83 7.78 -4.14
CA CYS A 166 -7.22 7.35 -4.22
C CYS A 166 -8.12 8.21 -3.32
N LEU A 167 -7.74 8.37 -2.05
CA LEU A 167 -8.48 9.19 -1.09
C LEU A 167 -8.62 10.65 -1.55
N GLN A 168 -7.53 11.23 -2.02
CA GLN A 168 -7.54 12.60 -2.53
C GLN A 168 -8.53 12.74 -3.68
N GLY A 169 -8.47 11.87 -4.70
CA GLY A 169 -9.39 12.01 -5.83
C GLY A 169 -10.86 11.71 -5.48
N PHE A 170 -11.12 10.85 -4.49
CA PHE A 170 -12.47 10.65 -3.97
C PHE A 170 -12.98 11.90 -3.26
N GLN A 171 -12.13 12.58 -2.47
CA GLN A 171 -12.47 13.83 -1.83
C GLN A 171 -12.71 14.96 -2.84
N ASP A 172 -11.79 15.12 -3.80
CA ASP A 172 -11.84 16.18 -4.83
C ASP A 172 -13.12 16.05 -5.68
N GLU A 173 -13.55 14.83 -5.99
CA GLU A 173 -14.78 14.57 -6.77
C GLU A 173 -16.04 14.38 -5.92
N SER A 174 -15.95 14.55 -4.59
CA SER A 174 -17.05 14.31 -3.64
C SER A 174 -17.70 12.93 -3.85
N MET A 175 -16.87 11.90 -4.03
CA MET A 175 -17.29 10.56 -4.39
C MET A 175 -17.68 9.75 -3.14
N ASP A 176 -18.93 9.28 -3.11
CA ASP A 176 -19.46 8.48 -2.02
C ASP A 176 -19.44 6.98 -2.37
N LEU A 177 -18.85 6.16 -1.49
CA LEU A 177 -18.79 4.70 -1.60
C LEU A 177 -20.18 4.03 -1.55
N GLU A 178 -21.21 4.72 -1.07
CA GLU A 178 -22.62 4.28 -1.12
C GLU A 178 -23.19 4.29 -2.54
N THR A 179 -22.54 5.02 -3.46
CA THR A 179 -22.97 5.08 -4.86
C THR A 179 -22.37 3.97 -5.71
N ARG A 180 -23.02 3.66 -6.83
CA ARG A 180 -22.51 2.69 -7.81
C ARG A 180 -21.13 3.11 -8.32
N ALA A 181 -20.94 4.40 -8.60
CA ALA A 181 -19.67 4.95 -9.09
C ALA A 181 -18.56 4.84 -8.04
N GLY A 182 -18.85 5.19 -6.78
CA GLY A 182 -17.86 5.11 -5.70
C GLY A 182 -17.41 3.68 -5.44
N PHE A 183 -18.36 2.74 -5.29
CA PHE A 183 -18.03 1.34 -5.11
C PHE A 183 -17.27 0.75 -6.31
N PHE A 184 -17.70 1.07 -7.54
CA PHE A 184 -17.00 0.64 -8.76
C PHE A 184 -15.56 1.18 -8.81
N SER A 185 -15.37 2.46 -8.47
CA SER A 185 -14.06 3.10 -8.43
C SER A 185 -13.13 2.44 -7.41
N GLU A 186 -13.63 2.12 -6.22
CA GLU A 186 -12.86 1.42 -5.18
C GLU A 186 -12.50 0.00 -5.63
N MET A 187 -13.40 -0.70 -6.34
CA MET A 187 -13.12 -2.02 -6.91
C MET A 187 -12.06 -1.96 -8.02
N ILE A 188 -12.10 -0.94 -8.88
CA ILE A 188 -11.07 -0.72 -9.91
C ILE A 188 -9.72 -0.41 -9.24
N PHE A 189 -9.72 0.45 -8.21
CA PHE A 189 -8.54 0.73 -7.42
C PHE A 189 -7.95 -0.55 -6.83
N ARG A 190 -8.73 -1.30 -6.04
CA ARG A 190 -8.25 -2.50 -5.34
C ARG A 190 -7.87 -3.62 -6.29
N GLY A 191 -8.71 -3.87 -7.29
CA GLY A 191 -8.65 -5.05 -8.16
C GLY A 191 -7.89 -4.85 -9.47
N VAL A 192 -7.53 -3.62 -9.84
CA VAL A 192 -6.84 -3.32 -11.10
C VAL A 192 -5.66 -2.39 -10.86
N THR A 193 -5.89 -1.16 -10.39
CA THR A 193 -4.89 -0.07 -10.48
C THR A 193 -4.01 0.14 -9.25
N PHE A 194 -4.27 -0.54 -8.13
CA PHE A 194 -3.42 -0.46 -6.94
C PHE A 194 -1.97 -0.82 -7.29
N HIS A 195 -1.02 0.05 -6.93
CA HIS A 195 0.40 -0.09 -7.23
C HIS A 195 0.77 -0.05 -8.73
N SER A 196 -0.15 0.26 -9.65
CA SER A 196 0.18 0.29 -11.09
C SER A 196 0.89 1.57 -11.52
N ASP A 197 1.58 1.50 -12.66
CA ASP A 197 2.20 2.67 -13.30
C ASP A 197 1.16 3.74 -13.62
N PHE A 198 -0.02 3.34 -14.10
CA PHE A 198 -1.14 4.24 -14.41
C PHE A 198 -1.51 5.12 -13.21
N LEU A 199 -1.64 4.54 -12.02
CA LEU A 199 -2.01 5.29 -10.82
C LEU A 199 -0.90 6.25 -10.36
N ARG A 200 0.37 5.89 -10.63
CA ARG A 200 1.56 6.68 -10.29
C ARG A 200 1.86 7.77 -11.33
N ASP A 201 1.21 7.73 -12.48
CA ASP A 201 1.37 8.70 -13.55
C ASP A 201 0.68 10.03 -13.22
N LYS A 202 1.47 11.04 -12.88
CA LYS A 202 0.94 12.36 -12.48
C LYS A 202 0.14 13.07 -13.58
N LEU A 203 0.39 12.78 -14.86
CA LEU A 203 -0.25 13.47 -15.98
C LEU A 203 -1.56 12.80 -16.39
N ARG A 204 -1.68 11.48 -16.17
CA ARG A 204 -2.74 10.66 -16.76
C ARG A 204 -3.58 9.88 -15.76
N ARG A 205 -3.18 9.82 -14.49
CA ARG A 205 -3.92 9.09 -13.46
C ARG A 205 -5.37 9.56 -13.37
N LYS A 206 -6.24 8.59 -13.11
CA LYS A 206 -7.65 8.81 -12.73
C LYS A 206 -8.02 7.76 -11.71
N VAL A 207 -8.71 8.16 -10.64
CA VAL A 207 -9.09 7.27 -9.53
C VAL A 207 -10.59 7.08 -9.42
N VAL A 208 -11.38 8.05 -9.86
CA VAL A 208 -12.84 7.97 -9.88
C VAL A 208 -13.32 7.61 -11.28
N PHE A 209 -14.14 6.57 -11.39
CA PHE A 209 -14.76 6.12 -12.64
C PHE A 209 -16.29 6.10 -12.46
N ARG A 210 -17.00 6.93 -13.23
CA ARG A 210 -18.45 7.10 -13.05
C ARG A 210 -19.28 6.01 -13.72
N SER A 211 -18.68 5.28 -14.64
CA SER A 211 -19.31 4.15 -15.33
C SER A 211 -18.29 3.20 -15.92
N LEU A 212 -18.76 2.03 -16.37
CA LEU A 212 -17.93 1.12 -17.17
C LEU A 212 -17.45 1.76 -18.47
N SER A 213 -18.28 2.62 -19.09
CA SER A 213 -17.89 3.37 -20.29
C SER A 213 -16.75 4.34 -19.97
N ASP A 214 -16.82 5.03 -18.83
CA ASP A 214 -15.78 5.98 -18.39
C ASP A 214 -14.43 5.27 -18.18
N TRP A 215 -14.44 4.10 -17.54
CA TRP A 215 -13.26 3.24 -17.44
C TRP A 215 -12.70 2.85 -18.82
N THR A 216 -13.58 2.38 -19.72
CA THR A 216 -13.18 1.91 -21.05
C THR A 216 -12.58 3.03 -21.89
N THR A 217 -13.22 4.20 -21.90
CA THR A 217 -12.72 5.41 -22.58
C THR A 217 -11.39 5.88 -21.99
N THR A 218 -11.23 5.80 -20.66
CA THR A 218 -9.96 6.13 -20.01
C THR A 218 -8.84 5.20 -20.48
N MET A 219 -9.07 3.88 -20.50
CA MET A 219 -8.10 2.91 -20.99
C MET A 219 -7.68 3.16 -22.43
N GLN A 220 -8.64 3.45 -23.31
CA GLN A 220 -8.38 3.72 -24.73
C GLN A 220 -7.58 5.02 -24.91
N THR A 221 -8.03 6.10 -24.27
CA THR A 221 -7.41 7.44 -24.39
C THR A 221 -5.99 7.42 -23.86
N VAL A 222 -5.80 6.88 -22.65
CA VAL A 222 -4.48 6.80 -22.02
C VAL A 222 -3.59 5.82 -22.79
N GLY A 223 -4.12 4.70 -23.27
CA GLY A 223 -3.39 3.75 -24.11
C GLY A 223 -2.79 4.38 -25.35
N ALA A 224 -3.57 5.21 -26.05
CA ALA A 224 -3.09 6.01 -27.19
C ALA A 224 -1.99 7.01 -26.76
N GLN A 225 -2.16 7.68 -25.61
CA GLN A 225 -1.19 8.66 -25.10
C GLN A 225 0.14 8.04 -24.63
N VAL A 226 0.13 6.81 -24.10
CA VAL A 226 1.35 6.10 -23.68
C VAL A 226 2.00 5.31 -24.82
N ASN A 227 1.34 5.21 -25.98
CA ASN A 227 1.74 4.34 -27.10
C ASN A 227 2.00 2.89 -26.66
N LYS A 228 1.15 2.34 -25.78
CA LYS A 228 1.20 0.95 -25.30
C LYS A 228 -0.03 0.20 -25.76
N THR A 229 0.13 -1.07 -26.14
CA THR A 229 -0.99 -1.93 -26.56
C THR A 229 -0.86 -3.33 -25.94
N GLY A 230 -1.91 -4.14 -26.04
CA GLY A 230 -1.92 -5.54 -25.61
C GLY A 230 -1.42 -5.74 -24.17
N LYS A 231 -0.42 -6.61 -24.00
CA LYS A 231 0.16 -6.96 -22.69
C LYS A 231 0.87 -5.77 -22.00
N GLU A 232 1.47 -4.87 -22.76
CA GLU A 232 2.17 -3.70 -22.20
C GLU A 232 1.17 -2.73 -21.58
N LEU A 233 0.03 -2.53 -22.26
CA LEU A 233 -1.06 -1.73 -21.75
C LEU A 233 -1.68 -2.37 -20.50
N GLU A 234 -1.89 -3.68 -20.53
CA GLU A 234 -2.37 -4.44 -19.36
C GLU A 234 -1.45 -4.24 -18.16
N HIS A 235 -0.13 -4.40 -18.33
CA HIS A 235 0.84 -4.24 -17.24
C HIS A 235 0.88 -2.80 -16.70
N TYR A 236 0.73 -1.81 -17.57
CA TYR A 236 0.67 -0.40 -17.18
C TYR A 236 -0.54 -0.09 -16.27
N PHE A 237 -1.70 -0.68 -16.56
CA PHE A 237 -2.89 -0.51 -15.73
C PHE A 237 -2.97 -1.46 -14.54
N CYS A 238 -2.41 -2.67 -14.66
CA CYS A 238 -2.58 -3.76 -13.72
C CYS A 238 -1.27 -4.53 -13.48
N ILE A 239 -0.71 -4.34 -12.29
CA ILE A 239 0.41 -5.16 -11.82
C ILE A 239 -0.16 -6.34 -11.03
N THR A 240 -0.05 -7.54 -11.59
CA THR A 240 -0.58 -8.79 -10.99
C THR A 240 0.05 -9.11 -9.63
N ALA A 241 1.28 -8.66 -9.38
CA ALA A 241 2.02 -8.83 -8.13
C ALA A 241 1.86 -7.67 -7.13
N ALA A 242 0.88 -6.78 -7.31
CA ALA A 242 0.73 -5.57 -6.48
C ALA A 242 0.45 -5.81 -4.97
N TYR A 243 0.04 -7.02 -4.56
CA TYR A 243 -0.19 -7.34 -3.16
C TYR A 243 0.82 -8.34 -2.58
N GLY A 244 1.87 -8.72 -3.32
CA GLY A 244 2.88 -9.67 -2.87
C GLY A 244 3.75 -10.21 -3.99
N GLY A 245 4.75 -11.03 -3.64
CA GLY A 245 5.74 -11.50 -4.61
C GLY A 245 5.22 -12.46 -5.68
N ALA A 246 4.06 -13.10 -5.47
CA ALA A 246 3.47 -14.01 -6.45
C ALA A 246 2.43 -13.26 -7.32
N PRO A 247 2.54 -13.35 -8.66
CA PRO A 247 1.53 -12.82 -9.57
C PRO A 247 0.14 -13.40 -9.27
N CYS A 248 -0.87 -12.53 -9.14
CA CYS A 248 -2.26 -12.93 -9.05
C CYS A 248 -2.84 -13.10 -10.46
N ASN A 249 -3.09 -14.35 -10.87
CA ASN A 249 -3.68 -14.71 -12.15
C ASN A 249 -5.14 -14.23 -12.35
N THR A 250 -5.79 -13.75 -11.29
CA THR A 250 -7.16 -13.22 -11.37
C THR A 250 -7.19 -11.71 -11.54
N ARG A 251 -6.07 -11.01 -11.38
CA ARG A 251 -6.02 -9.55 -11.40
C ARG A 251 -5.81 -9.02 -12.82
N HIS A 252 -6.87 -8.52 -13.44
CA HIS A 252 -6.85 -8.06 -14.83
C HIS A 252 -7.82 -6.91 -15.11
N THR A 253 -7.47 -6.06 -16.08
CA THR A 253 -8.36 -4.95 -16.53
C THR A 253 -9.69 -5.45 -17.10
N LYS A 254 -9.69 -6.65 -17.72
CA LYS A 254 -10.89 -7.29 -18.30
C LYS A 254 -12.00 -7.58 -17.28
N HIS A 255 -11.71 -7.52 -15.98
CA HIS A 255 -12.70 -7.77 -14.94
C HIS A 255 -13.51 -6.53 -14.52
N ALA A 256 -13.23 -5.36 -15.11
CA ALA A 256 -13.96 -4.12 -14.82
C ALA A 256 -15.49 -4.26 -14.99
N SER A 257 -15.96 -4.97 -16.02
CA SER A 257 -17.40 -5.20 -16.21
C SER A 257 -18.04 -5.94 -15.02
N LYS A 258 -17.35 -6.92 -14.46
CA LYS A 258 -17.82 -7.66 -13.28
C LYS A 258 -17.89 -6.78 -12.05
N TYR A 259 -16.94 -5.85 -11.87
CA TYR A 259 -17.00 -4.88 -10.78
C TYR A 259 -18.14 -3.89 -10.95
N TRP A 260 -18.48 -3.51 -12.19
CA TRP A 260 -19.63 -2.66 -12.48
C TRP A 260 -20.97 -3.34 -12.14
N ASP A 261 -21.05 -4.66 -12.36
CA ASP A 261 -22.18 -5.49 -11.96
C ASP A 261 -22.23 -5.67 -10.43
N ALA A 262 -21.07 -5.85 -9.79
CA ALA A 262 -20.95 -5.91 -8.33
C ALA A 262 -21.47 -4.62 -7.69
N ALA A 263 -21.08 -3.46 -8.26
CA ALA A 263 -21.52 -2.15 -7.80
C ALA A 263 -23.03 -1.94 -7.93
N ALA A 264 -23.69 -2.54 -8.92
CA ALA A 264 -25.16 -2.49 -9.01
C ALA A 264 -25.80 -3.20 -7.81
N ARG A 265 -25.32 -4.41 -7.50
CA ARG A 265 -25.83 -5.22 -6.37
C ARG A 265 -25.53 -4.58 -5.03
N TRP A 266 -24.38 -3.90 -4.93
CA TRP A 266 -24.00 -3.12 -3.76
C TRP A 266 -25.02 -2.03 -3.45
N VAL A 267 -25.39 -1.21 -4.45
CA VAL A 267 -26.37 -0.13 -4.25
C VAL A 267 -27.71 -0.69 -3.80
N THR A 268 -28.20 -1.77 -4.42
CA THR A 268 -29.44 -2.43 -3.97
C THR A 268 -29.35 -2.87 -2.51
N PHE A 269 -28.23 -3.51 -2.13
CA PHE A 269 -28.01 -3.91 -0.74
C PHE A 269 -28.00 -2.72 0.22
N ILE A 270 -27.37 -1.60 -0.14
CA ILE A 270 -27.33 -0.40 0.71
C ILE A 270 -28.70 0.28 0.80
N ASP A 271 -29.43 0.38 -0.31
CA ASP A 271 -30.76 1.00 -0.35
C ASP A 271 -31.77 0.27 0.54
N GLU A 272 -31.71 -1.07 0.61
CA GLU A 272 -32.55 -1.86 1.53
C GLU A 272 -32.35 -1.48 3.00
N TYR A 273 -31.14 -1.10 3.40
CA TYR A 273 -30.82 -0.71 4.77
C TYR A 273 -31.18 0.76 5.03
N LYS A 274 -30.96 1.64 4.03
CA LYS A 274 -31.43 3.03 4.06
C LYS A 274 -32.95 3.12 4.25
N GLN A 275 -33.72 2.28 3.56
CA GLN A 275 -35.18 2.18 3.73
C GLN A 275 -35.60 1.79 5.15
N ARG A 276 -34.73 1.09 5.90
CA ARG A 276 -34.94 0.72 7.31
C ARG A 276 -34.32 1.73 8.28
N ASN A 277 -33.87 2.88 7.78
CA ASN A 277 -33.18 3.93 8.53
C ASN A 277 -32.02 3.42 9.38
N ARG A 278 -31.22 2.48 8.84
CA ARG A 278 -30.02 1.95 9.50
C ARG A 278 -28.92 1.67 8.50
N LYS A 279 -27.69 1.53 8.97
CA LYS A 279 -26.57 1.00 8.17
C LYS A 279 -26.46 -0.52 8.35
N PRO A 280 -25.91 -1.27 7.38
CA PRO A 280 -25.55 -2.65 7.62
C PRO A 280 -24.46 -2.75 8.69
N SER A 281 -24.39 -3.88 9.39
CA SER A 281 -23.25 -4.21 10.24
C SER A 281 -22.08 -4.75 9.40
N PHE A 282 -20.90 -4.84 10.02
CA PHE A 282 -19.74 -5.51 9.45
C PHE A 282 -20.07 -6.95 9.02
N GLN A 283 -20.75 -7.71 9.88
CA GLN A 283 -21.12 -9.10 9.62
C GLN A 283 -22.14 -9.23 8.48
N GLU A 284 -23.15 -8.36 8.44
CA GLU A 284 -24.15 -8.32 7.35
C GLU A 284 -23.48 -8.04 6.00
N THR A 285 -22.52 -7.11 5.97
CA THR A 285 -21.79 -6.77 4.74
C THR A 285 -20.85 -7.88 4.31
N LEU A 286 -20.12 -8.49 5.25
CA LEU A 286 -19.27 -9.62 4.95
C LEU A 286 -20.08 -10.80 4.41
N LYS A 287 -21.26 -11.06 4.98
CA LYS A 287 -22.21 -12.07 4.48
C LYS A 287 -22.68 -11.72 3.06
N PHE A 288 -22.96 -10.45 2.79
CA PHE A 288 -23.31 -9.99 1.44
C PHE A 288 -22.18 -10.26 0.44
N PHE A 289 -20.93 -9.89 0.74
CA PHE A 289 -19.78 -10.16 -0.14
C PHE A 289 -19.52 -11.66 -0.37
N LYS A 290 -19.75 -12.50 0.64
CA LYS A 290 -19.61 -13.95 0.55
C LYS A 290 -20.80 -14.67 -0.08
N SER A 291 -21.88 -13.95 -0.39
CA SER A 291 -23.09 -14.54 -0.99
C SER A 291 -22.82 -15.13 -2.37
N LYS A 292 -23.62 -16.13 -2.78
CA LYS A 292 -23.53 -16.76 -4.12
C LYS A 292 -23.70 -15.75 -5.26
N ASN A 293 -24.37 -14.63 -4.99
CA ASN A 293 -24.62 -13.58 -5.96
C ASN A 293 -23.45 -12.59 -6.03
N MET A 294 -22.79 -12.24 -4.92
CA MET A 294 -21.72 -11.25 -4.95
C MET A 294 -20.36 -11.87 -5.26
N LYS A 295 -20.05 -13.03 -4.67
CA LYS A 295 -18.73 -13.68 -4.78
C LYS A 295 -18.22 -13.84 -6.22
N PRO A 296 -19.03 -14.26 -7.22
CA PRO A 296 -18.59 -14.38 -8.60
C PRO A 296 -18.26 -13.04 -9.28
N LEU A 297 -18.61 -11.90 -8.70
CA LEU A 297 -18.34 -10.58 -9.28
C LEU A 297 -17.09 -9.92 -8.66
N MET A 298 -16.63 -10.43 -7.51
CA MET A 298 -15.48 -9.92 -6.75
C MET A 298 -14.15 -10.55 -7.23
N PHE A 299 -13.94 -10.65 -8.55
CA PHE A 299 -12.71 -11.21 -9.12
C PHE A 299 -11.46 -10.50 -8.55
N SER A 300 -10.39 -11.23 -8.23
CA SER A 300 -9.17 -10.68 -7.59
C SER A 300 -9.35 -9.96 -6.24
N ILE A 301 -10.57 -9.80 -5.74
CA ILE A 301 -10.87 -9.18 -4.44
C ILE A 301 -11.05 -10.28 -3.40
N GLY A 302 -9.92 -10.70 -2.82
CA GLY A 302 -9.87 -11.70 -1.75
C GLY A 302 -10.40 -11.18 -0.41
N ASP A 303 -10.51 -12.06 0.58
CA ASP A 303 -11.10 -11.77 1.89
C ASP A 303 -10.47 -10.56 2.60
N LEU A 304 -9.14 -10.39 2.53
CA LEU A 304 -8.48 -9.23 3.12
C LEU A 304 -8.87 -7.91 2.43
N MET A 305 -8.98 -7.90 1.10
CA MET A 305 -9.40 -6.70 0.37
C MET A 305 -10.87 -6.37 0.63
N GLN A 306 -11.73 -7.40 0.75
CA GLN A 306 -13.11 -7.24 1.18
C GLN A 306 -13.19 -6.54 2.53
N MET A 307 -12.40 -6.96 3.51
CA MET A 307 -12.32 -6.29 4.81
C MET A 307 -11.83 -4.84 4.70
N LEU A 308 -10.86 -4.55 3.83
CA LEU A 308 -10.43 -3.16 3.59
C LEU A 308 -11.59 -2.32 3.03
N ILE A 309 -12.32 -2.83 2.04
CA ILE A 309 -13.48 -2.13 1.44
C ILE A 309 -14.57 -1.87 2.49
N ILE A 310 -14.86 -2.87 3.33
CA ILE A 310 -15.82 -2.75 4.43
C ILE A 310 -15.34 -1.69 5.43
N GLY A 311 -14.08 -1.74 5.86
CA GLY A 311 -13.51 -0.78 6.80
C GLY A 311 -13.57 0.67 6.30
N GLU A 312 -13.39 0.87 4.99
CA GLU A 312 -13.48 2.19 4.36
C GLU A 312 -14.90 2.70 4.22
N TYR A 313 -15.84 1.81 3.95
CA TYR A 313 -17.23 2.17 3.83
C TYR A 313 -17.85 2.56 5.17
N PHE A 314 -17.48 1.84 6.24
CA PHE A 314 -18.35 1.85 7.40
C PHE A 314 -18.18 3.03 8.33
N PHE A 315 -16.98 3.51 8.67
CA PHE A 315 -16.71 4.28 9.91
C PHE A 315 -17.27 3.63 11.22
N LEU A 316 -18.20 2.68 11.13
CA LEU A 316 -18.63 1.70 12.11
C LEU A 316 -17.61 0.56 12.07
N TYR A 317 -16.50 0.79 12.77
CA TYR A 317 -15.50 -0.23 12.95
C TYR A 317 -16.17 -1.45 13.59
N PRO A 318 -15.95 -2.68 13.07
CA PRO A 318 -16.25 -3.87 13.85
C PRO A 318 -15.60 -3.76 15.22
N SER A 319 -16.12 -4.47 16.21
CA SER A 319 -15.40 -4.57 17.48
C SER A 319 -13.99 -5.10 17.23
N ASP A 320 -13.05 -4.68 18.08
CA ASP A 320 -11.66 -5.17 18.05
C ASP A 320 -11.58 -6.69 17.91
N GLU A 321 -12.44 -7.41 18.67
CA GLU A 321 -12.49 -8.87 18.66
C GLU A 321 -13.02 -9.43 17.33
N GLU A 322 -14.09 -8.88 16.78
CA GLU A 322 -14.61 -9.29 15.46
C GLU A 322 -13.57 -9.09 14.36
N PHE A 323 -12.86 -7.96 14.40
CA PHE A 323 -11.83 -7.65 13.42
C PHE A 323 -10.64 -8.61 13.53
N LEU A 324 -10.12 -8.81 14.76
CA LEU A 324 -9.02 -9.74 15.03
C LEU A 324 -9.39 -11.16 14.61
N ARG A 325 -10.59 -11.61 14.98
CA ARG A 325 -11.09 -12.94 14.65
C ARG A 325 -11.18 -13.15 13.15
N PHE A 326 -11.64 -12.13 12.41
CA PHE A 326 -11.70 -12.20 10.95
C PHE A 326 -10.32 -12.40 10.32
N PHE A 327 -9.33 -11.53 10.58
CA PHE A 327 -8.05 -11.66 9.88
C PHE A 327 -7.24 -12.89 10.33
N LEU A 328 -7.40 -13.31 11.59
CA LEU A 328 -6.77 -14.53 12.10
C LEU A 328 -7.37 -15.79 11.48
N ASP A 329 -8.68 -15.85 11.23
CA ASP A 329 -9.33 -16.99 10.55
C ASP A 329 -8.99 -17.03 9.04
N VAL A 330 -8.78 -15.88 8.40
CA VAL A 330 -8.33 -15.80 6.99
C VAL A 330 -6.94 -16.43 6.79
N GLY A 331 -6.08 -16.44 7.82
CA GLY A 331 -4.79 -17.14 7.78
C GLY A 331 -3.78 -16.55 6.80
N LYS A 332 -3.92 -15.26 6.45
CA LYS A 332 -3.03 -14.54 5.52
C LYS A 332 -2.70 -13.15 6.08
N GLY A 333 -1.80 -12.42 5.41
CA GLY A 333 -1.51 -11.02 5.76
C GLY A 333 -0.97 -10.87 7.19
N ALA A 334 -1.67 -10.11 8.03
CA ALA A 334 -1.33 -9.91 9.44
C ALA A 334 -1.12 -11.20 10.23
N TYR A 335 -1.85 -12.28 9.95
CA TYR A 335 -1.65 -13.57 10.63
C TYR A 335 -0.24 -14.11 10.40
N ASN A 336 0.33 -13.95 9.19
CA ASN A 336 1.72 -14.35 8.96
C ASN A 336 2.69 -13.54 9.80
N GLY A 337 2.46 -12.23 9.94
CA GLY A 337 3.27 -11.38 10.83
C GLY A 337 3.18 -11.81 12.28
N PHE A 338 1.96 -12.11 12.74
CA PHE A 338 1.70 -12.64 14.08
C PHE A 338 2.42 -13.98 14.34
N ARG A 339 2.42 -14.88 13.36
CA ARG A 339 3.17 -16.14 13.39
C ARG A 339 4.68 -15.94 13.32
N ASP A 340 5.15 -15.03 12.49
CA ASP A 340 6.59 -14.73 12.33
C ASP A 340 7.16 -14.12 13.60
N LEU A 341 6.34 -13.34 14.32
CA LEU A 341 6.61 -12.91 15.70
C LEU A 341 6.48 -14.05 16.72
N LYS A 342 6.21 -15.29 16.32
CA LYS A 342 6.07 -16.47 17.20
C LYS A 342 4.99 -16.32 18.28
N LEU A 343 4.00 -15.46 18.05
CA LEU A 343 2.88 -15.23 18.97
C LEU A 343 1.70 -16.15 18.71
N GLU A 344 1.77 -16.94 17.64
CA GLU A 344 0.69 -17.85 17.26
C GLU A 344 0.43 -18.93 18.32
N GLN A 345 1.45 -19.30 19.10
CA GLN A 345 1.49 -20.55 19.88
C GLN A 345 0.14 -20.95 20.46
N PRO A 346 -0.44 -22.05 19.93
CA PRO A 346 -1.47 -22.78 20.62
C PRO A 346 -1.01 -24.22 20.88
N VAL A 347 -1.41 -24.76 22.03
CA VAL A 347 -1.25 -26.17 22.44
C VAL A 347 0.12 -26.54 22.96
N ASN A 348 0.11 -27.02 24.20
CA ASN A 348 1.23 -27.58 24.93
C ASN A 348 1.74 -28.82 24.17
N GLU A 349 2.81 -28.67 23.38
CA GLU A 349 3.45 -29.77 22.61
C GLU A 349 3.77 -30.97 23.52
N GLU A 350 4.07 -30.70 24.79
CA GLU A 350 4.37 -31.70 25.82
C GLU A 350 3.20 -32.64 26.16
N THR A 351 1.95 -32.24 25.90
CA THR A 351 0.78 -33.07 26.28
C THR A 351 0.19 -33.88 25.14
N GLY A 352 0.60 -33.65 23.89
CA GLY A 352 0.05 -34.33 22.70
C GLY A 352 -1.48 -34.20 22.55
N ALA A 353 -2.14 -33.31 23.32
CA ALA A 353 -3.57 -33.19 23.36
C ALA A 353 -4.08 -32.35 22.17
N TYR A 354 -4.13 -32.98 21.00
CA TYR A 354 -4.73 -32.49 19.75
C TYR A 354 -6.25 -32.20 19.83
N ARG A 355 -6.81 -31.98 21.02
CA ARG A 355 -8.26 -31.80 21.27
C ARG A 355 -8.71 -30.38 21.54
N THR A 356 -7.86 -29.37 21.36
CA THR A 356 -8.38 -27.99 21.31
C THR A 356 -9.10 -27.80 19.98
N THR A 357 -10.40 -27.52 20.04
CA THR A 357 -11.20 -27.21 18.85
C THR A 357 -10.57 -26.05 18.07
N LYS A 358 -10.76 -26.00 16.74
CA LYS A 358 -10.34 -24.86 15.89
C LYS A 358 -10.76 -23.52 16.53
N GLU A 359 -11.95 -23.51 17.12
CA GLU A 359 -12.53 -22.39 17.84
C GLU A 359 -11.71 -21.97 19.07
N PHE A 360 -11.31 -22.91 19.92
CA PHE A 360 -10.49 -22.62 21.09
C PHE A 360 -9.14 -22.02 20.68
N ALA A 361 -8.48 -22.59 19.67
CA ALA A 361 -7.22 -22.06 19.15
C ALA A 361 -7.37 -20.64 18.57
N LEU A 362 -8.46 -20.38 17.84
CA LEU A 362 -8.76 -19.04 17.33
C LEU A 362 -8.99 -18.04 18.47
N ASN A 363 -9.76 -18.40 19.50
CA ASN A 363 -10.02 -17.54 20.65
C ASN A 363 -8.73 -17.21 21.43
N ALA A 364 -7.84 -18.18 21.60
CA ALA A 364 -6.53 -17.96 22.19
C ALA A 364 -5.68 -16.97 21.36
N ARG A 365 -5.64 -17.14 20.03
CA ARG A 365 -4.94 -16.22 19.13
C ARG A 365 -5.54 -14.81 19.15
N VAL A 366 -6.86 -14.69 19.16
CA VAL A 366 -7.57 -13.40 19.26
C VAL A 366 -7.19 -12.70 20.56
N LYS A 367 -7.22 -13.40 21.69
CA LYS A 367 -6.82 -12.85 22.99
C LYS A 367 -5.37 -12.35 22.98
N THR A 368 -4.44 -13.14 22.45
CA THR A 368 -3.02 -12.75 22.35
C THR A 368 -2.82 -11.56 21.42
N ALA A 369 -3.48 -11.54 20.26
CA ALA A 369 -3.40 -10.42 19.32
C ALA A 369 -4.00 -9.14 19.90
N LYS A 370 -5.13 -9.24 20.62
CA LYS A 370 -5.71 -8.10 21.35
C LYS A 370 -4.76 -7.58 22.43
N THR A 371 -4.16 -8.47 23.21
CA THR A 371 -3.19 -8.11 24.26
C THR A 371 -1.99 -7.39 23.66
N LEU A 372 -1.48 -7.84 22.50
CA LEU A 372 -0.41 -7.16 21.77
C LEU A 372 -0.82 -5.76 21.31
N TYR A 373 -2.00 -5.64 20.69
CA TYR A 373 -2.51 -4.35 20.24
C TYR A 373 -2.65 -3.35 21.39
N ASP A 374 -3.29 -3.78 22.49
CA ASP A 374 -3.50 -2.96 23.67
C ASP A 374 -2.17 -2.55 24.32
N TYR A 375 -1.18 -3.45 24.35
CA TYR A 375 0.19 -3.15 24.82
C TYR A 375 0.85 -2.05 23.98
N VAL A 376 0.91 -2.24 22.65
CA VAL A 376 1.53 -1.28 21.72
C VAL A 376 0.84 0.08 21.82
N ARG A 377 -0.50 0.13 21.87
CA ARG A 377 -1.24 1.38 22.03
C ARG A 377 -0.93 2.08 23.35
N SER A 378 -0.85 1.37 24.46
CA SER A 378 -0.54 2.01 25.75
C SER A 378 0.86 2.64 25.74
N LYS A 379 1.84 1.97 25.13
CA LYS A 379 3.21 2.47 24.99
C LYS A 379 3.24 3.71 24.10
N LEU A 380 2.57 3.66 22.95
CA LEU A 380 2.45 4.82 22.08
C LEU A 380 1.73 5.99 22.76
N ALA A 381 0.67 5.73 23.53
CA ALA A 381 -0.02 6.75 24.31
C ALA A 381 0.90 7.39 25.36
N SER A 382 1.72 6.61 26.08
CA SER A 382 2.69 7.15 27.04
C SER A 382 3.79 8.00 26.40
N LEU A 383 3.94 7.90 25.08
CA LEU A 383 4.90 8.65 24.28
C LEU A 383 4.24 9.82 23.52
N ASP A 384 2.94 10.06 23.71
CA ASP A 384 2.14 11.00 22.91
C ASP A 384 2.17 10.73 21.39
N LYS A 385 2.22 9.44 21.03
CA LYS A 385 2.36 8.94 19.65
C LYS A 385 1.23 8.00 19.23
N LEU A 386 0.05 8.14 19.83
CA LEU A 386 -1.09 7.25 19.58
C LEU A 386 -1.57 7.31 18.12
N TYR A 387 -1.30 8.41 17.41
CA TYR A 387 -1.58 8.56 15.98
C TYR A 387 -0.80 7.61 15.08
N LEU A 388 0.27 6.95 15.57
CA LEU A 388 1.01 5.93 14.82
C LEU A 388 0.25 4.60 14.70
N LEU A 389 -0.75 4.37 15.56
CA LEU A 389 -1.61 3.18 15.55
C LEU A 389 -3.05 3.55 15.93
N PRO A 390 -3.76 4.28 15.06
CA PRO A 390 -5.05 4.89 15.40
C PRO A 390 -6.17 3.86 15.56
N ASP A 391 -6.12 2.73 14.85
CA ASP A 391 -7.17 1.71 14.86
C ASP A 391 -6.65 0.29 14.55
N MET A 392 -7.57 -0.69 14.56
CA MET A 392 -7.29 -2.09 14.24
C MET A 392 -6.92 -2.36 12.78
N LEU A 393 -7.38 -1.52 11.85
CA LEU A 393 -7.03 -1.64 10.44
C LEU A 393 -5.55 -1.31 10.24
N HIS A 394 -5.06 -0.29 10.94
CA HIS A 394 -3.64 0.05 10.98
C HIS A 394 -2.81 -1.04 11.65
N PHE A 395 -3.35 -1.69 12.69
CA PHE A 395 -2.68 -2.80 13.35
C PHE A 395 -2.53 -4.04 12.44
N GLU A 396 -3.57 -4.43 11.73
CA GLU A 396 -3.49 -5.50 10.71
C GLU A 396 -2.46 -5.15 9.64
N HIS A 397 -2.52 -3.92 9.12
CA HIS A 397 -1.59 -3.47 8.09
C HIS A 397 -0.14 -3.54 8.56
N LEU A 398 0.13 -3.05 9.78
CA LEU A 398 1.42 -3.10 10.45
C LEU A 398 1.95 -4.53 10.56
N LEU A 399 1.15 -5.47 11.08
CA LEU A 399 1.55 -6.88 11.18
C LEU A 399 1.84 -7.49 9.79
N CYS A 400 1.03 -7.15 8.79
CA CYS A 400 1.27 -7.56 7.40
C CYS A 400 2.61 -7.04 6.86
N LYS A 401 3.03 -5.83 7.24
CA LYS A 401 4.35 -5.28 6.87
C LYS A 401 5.49 -5.91 7.63
N ILE A 402 5.31 -6.16 8.94
CA ILE A 402 6.31 -6.83 9.78
C ILE A 402 6.68 -8.19 9.19
N CYS A 403 5.71 -8.98 8.73
CA CYS A 403 5.98 -10.23 8.00
C CYS A 403 6.98 -10.02 6.86
N ARG A 404 6.77 -9.00 6.03
CA ARG A 404 7.66 -8.69 4.89
C ARG A 404 9.04 -8.24 5.34
N LEU A 405 9.14 -7.47 6.41
CA LEU A 405 10.43 -7.01 6.94
C LEU A 405 11.23 -8.17 7.54
N VAL A 406 10.56 -9.04 8.30
CA VAL A 406 11.19 -10.19 8.95
C VAL A 406 11.63 -11.23 7.92
N THR A 407 10.80 -11.51 6.91
CA THR A 407 11.02 -12.62 5.98
C THR A 407 11.66 -12.23 4.65
N LYS A 408 11.47 -10.98 4.18
CA LYS A 408 11.87 -10.53 2.83
C LYS A 408 12.72 -9.26 2.85
N GLY A 409 13.03 -8.73 4.03
CA GLY A 409 13.89 -7.56 4.15
C GLY A 409 15.28 -7.83 3.58
N PRO A 410 15.90 -6.88 2.85
CA PRO A 410 17.29 -7.02 2.42
C PRO A 410 18.24 -7.12 3.62
N LEU A 411 17.80 -6.65 4.79
CA LEU A 411 18.48 -6.71 6.07
C LEU A 411 17.46 -7.04 7.17
N THR A 412 17.86 -7.87 8.14
CA THR A 412 17.03 -8.12 9.32
C THR A 412 17.08 -6.89 10.23
N TYR A 413 15.94 -6.22 10.40
CA TYR A 413 15.81 -5.08 11.31
C TYR A 413 16.23 -5.48 12.74
N LEU A 414 17.17 -4.72 13.33
CA LEU A 414 17.85 -5.13 14.57
C LEU A 414 16.90 -5.40 15.75
N PRO A 415 15.87 -4.60 16.02
CA PRO A 415 14.88 -4.91 17.06
C PRO A 415 14.22 -6.28 16.87
N PHE A 416 13.76 -6.60 15.65
CA PHE A 416 13.22 -7.94 15.38
C PHE A 416 14.29 -9.03 15.42
N LYS A 417 15.55 -8.74 15.03
CA LYS A 417 16.65 -9.70 15.14
C LYS A 417 16.96 -10.07 16.59
N LYS A 418 16.97 -9.09 17.50
CA LYS A 418 17.17 -9.32 18.95
C LYS A 418 16.05 -10.20 19.50
N TYR A 419 14.80 -9.85 19.20
CA TYR A 419 13.63 -10.64 19.56
C TYR A 419 13.73 -12.09 19.06
N MET A 420 14.04 -12.28 17.78
CA MET A 420 14.11 -13.62 17.16
C MET A 420 15.27 -14.47 17.70
N LYS A 421 16.40 -13.86 18.09
CA LYS A 421 17.53 -14.58 18.71
C LYS A 421 17.19 -15.12 20.10
N VAL A 422 16.52 -14.32 20.93
CA VAL A 422 16.09 -14.73 22.28
C VAL A 422 15.21 -15.98 22.20
N ARG A 423 14.31 -16.05 21.23
CA ARG A 423 13.46 -17.23 21.03
C ARG A 423 14.13 -18.39 20.31
N GLY A 424 15.02 -18.15 19.35
CA GLY A 424 15.72 -19.21 18.62
C GLY A 424 16.61 -20.07 19.53
N GLN A 425 17.16 -19.50 20.61
CA GLN A 425 17.95 -20.23 21.60
C GLN A 425 17.08 -21.04 22.58
N ALA A 426 15.84 -20.62 22.83
CA ALA A 426 14.94 -21.33 23.75
C ALA A 426 14.48 -22.70 23.19
N THR A 427 14.43 -22.86 21.86
CA THR A 427 14.01 -24.12 21.21
C THR A 427 15.14 -25.13 21.02
N THR A 428 16.41 -24.75 21.20
CA THR A 428 17.56 -25.66 21.04
C THR A 428 18.18 -26.12 22.38
N GLY A 429 17.57 -25.74 23.51
CA GLY A 429 18.12 -25.95 24.85
C GLY A 429 17.62 -27.17 25.62
N SER A 430 16.96 -28.15 24.98
CA SER A 430 16.51 -29.38 25.65
C SER A 430 16.64 -30.62 24.75
N SER A 431 17.86 -30.96 24.36
CA SER A 431 18.23 -32.34 24.03
C SER A 431 19.47 -32.74 24.83
N GLY A 432 19.26 -32.90 26.14
CA GLY A 432 20.20 -33.58 27.01
C GLY A 432 20.33 -35.05 26.63
N SER A 433 21.50 -35.39 26.09
CA SER A 433 22.19 -36.68 26.19
C SER A 433 21.42 -37.98 25.90
N LYS A 434 21.72 -38.60 24.76
CA LYS A 434 22.12 -40.03 24.66
C LYS A 434 22.52 -40.39 23.23
N GLY A 435 23.69 -41.02 23.09
CA GLY A 435 24.00 -41.88 21.94
C GLY A 435 25.19 -41.43 21.10
N LYS A 436 26.37 -41.95 21.43
CA LYS A 436 27.52 -42.06 20.53
C LYS A 436 27.11 -42.77 19.23
N GLY A 437 27.59 -42.31 18.08
CA GLY A 437 27.53 -43.12 16.86
C GLY A 437 27.94 -42.42 15.58
N LYS A 438 29.23 -42.58 15.23
CA LYS A 438 29.83 -42.67 13.89
C LYS A 438 29.66 -41.53 12.89
N ASP A 439 30.83 -41.00 12.53
CA ASP A 439 31.16 -40.35 11.26
C ASP A 439 30.66 -41.18 10.06
N VAL A 440 29.98 -40.51 9.13
CA VAL A 440 29.85 -40.94 7.73
C VAL A 440 29.98 -39.71 6.85
N GLU A 441 30.82 -39.89 5.84
CA GLU A 441 31.37 -38.95 4.88
C GLU A 441 30.33 -38.26 4.00
N ASP A 442 30.73 -37.07 3.54
CA ASP A 442 30.15 -36.33 2.43
C ASP A 442 30.02 -37.22 1.19
N SER A 443 28.84 -37.26 0.58
CA SER A 443 28.69 -37.63 -0.83
C SER A 443 27.78 -36.64 -1.53
N ASP A 444 28.35 -36.02 -2.56
CA ASP A 444 27.72 -35.15 -3.52
C ASP A 444 26.46 -35.79 -4.13
N ILE A 445 25.38 -35.01 -4.21
CA ILE A 445 24.18 -35.38 -4.97
C ILE A 445 24.12 -34.48 -6.20
N GLU A 446 24.49 -35.07 -7.34
CA GLU A 446 24.19 -34.57 -8.68
C GLU A 446 22.67 -34.62 -8.90
N TYR A 447 22.11 -33.53 -9.43
CA TYR A 447 20.73 -33.50 -9.91
C TYR A 447 20.73 -33.85 -11.40
N GLU A 448 20.18 -35.01 -11.75
CA GLU A 448 19.83 -35.35 -13.12
C GLU A 448 18.61 -34.53 -13.58
N GLU A 449 18.77 -33.85 -14.71
CA GLU A 449 17.68 -33.26 -15.48
C GLU A 449 16.92 -34.38 -16.22
N GLU A 450 15.69 -34.67 -15.82
CA GLU A 450 14.76 -35.41 -16.68
C GLU A 450 13.91 -34.45 -17.51
N SER A 451 14.30 -34.38 -18.79
CA SER A 451 13.52 -33.89 -19.91
C SER A 451 12.55 -34.95 -20.43
N GLY A 452 11.36 -34.53 -20.84
CA GLY A 452 10.45 -35.30 -21.70
C GLY A 452 9.04 -35.37 -21.12
N MET A 453 7.97 -35.35 -21.90
CA MET A 453 7.80 -35.19 -23.34
C MET A 453 6.30 -34.84 -23.53
N GLU A 454 6.00 -34.22 -24.65
CA GLU A 454 4.66 -33.89 -25.14
C GLU A 454 3.76 -35.12 -25.25
N GLU A 455 2.45 -34.94 -25.06
CA GLU A 455 1.45 -35.59 -25.92
C GLU A 455 0.16 -34.76 -25.94
N GLU A 456 -0.10 -34.20 -27.13
CA GLU A 456 -1.41 -33.77 -27.60
C GLU A 456 -2.29 -35.00 -27.87
N ASP A 457 -3.59 -34.88 -27.61
CA ASP A 457 -4.70 -35.39 -28.44
C ASP A 457 -6.01 -34.93 -27.77
N ALA A 458 -6.79 -34.02 -28.36
CA ALA A 458 -7.74 -34.20 -29.48
C ALA A 458 -9.09 -34.83 -29.06
N LEU A 459 -10.08 -33.93 -28.98
CA LEU A 459 -11.46 -34.02 -29.52
C LEU A 459 -12.54 -34.98 -28.95
N ASP A 460 -13.76 -34.43 -29.03
CA ASP A 460 -15.12 -35.00 -29.05
C ASP A 460 -15.82 -35.41 -27.75
N GLU A 461 -16.68 -34.52 -27.21
CA GLU A 461 -18.16 -34.53 -27.40
C GLU A 461 -18.80 -33.21 -26.92
#